data_AF-A0A1E5PGY6-F1
#
_entry.id   AF-A0A1E5PGY6-F1
#
_cell.length_a   1.000
_cell.length_b   1.000
_cell.length_c   1.000
_cell.angle_alpha   90.00
_cell.angle_beta   90.00
_cell.angle_gamma   90.00
#
_symmetry.space_group_name_H-M   'P 1'
#
loop_
_entity.id
_entity.type
_entity.pdbx_description
1 polymer ?
#
loop_
_entity_poly.entity_id
_entity_poly.type
_entity_poly.pdbx_seq_one_letter_code
_entity_poly.pdbx_strand_id
1 'polypeptide(L)'
;MDWKPYAAALAATIAHPGSDQGVPIRETPRHPLVERWFTPGEHGWTAIDGPADEQTWATAAYSDTTLVTRIGPVHADHANIGKPVTGHPTSSSTLPSLVVTGTAPPSPAGDSATIW
;
A
#
# COMPACT_ATOMS: atom_id res chain seq x y z
N MET A 1 -11.18 12.52 -7.85
CA MET A 1 -9.97 11.78 -8.28
C MET A 1 -10.29 10.75 -9.37
N ASP A 2 -9.56 10.75 -10.48
CA ASP A 2 -9.52 9.63 -11.44
C ASP A 2 -8.44 8.61 -11.04
N TRP A 3 -8.83 7.57 -10.30
CA TRP A 3 -7.91 6.66 -9.62
C TRP A 3 -7.58 5.39 -10.41
N LYS A 4 -8.42 5.02 -11.40
CA LYS A 4 -8.27 3.77 -12.16
C LYS A 4 -6.92 3.63 -12.88
N PRO A 5 -6.34 4.70 -13.48
CA PRO A 5 -5.01 4.60 -14.09
C PRO A 5 -3.91 4.21 -13.09
N TYR A 6 -3.97 4.72 -11.85
CA TYR A 6 -3.01 4.39 -10.79
C TYR A 6 -3.13 2.93 -10.35
N ALA A 7 -4.37 2.44 -10.19
CA ALA A 7 -4.64 1.05 -9.86
C ALA A 7 -4.17 0.09 -10.96
N ALA A 8 -4.37 0.46 -12.23
CA ALA A 8 -3.87 -0.29 -13.38
C ALA A 8 -2.34 -0.35 -13.41
N ALA A 9 -1.67 0.77 -13.14
CA ALA A 9 -0.22 0.82 -13.05
C ALA A 9 0.31 -0.07 -11.92
N LEU A 10 -0.26 0.03 -10.71
CA LEU A 10 0.12 -0.82 -9.58
C LEU A 10 -0.05 -2.31 -9.90
N ALA A 11 -1.19 -2.69 -10.48
CA ALA A 11 -1.46 -4.07 -10.86
C ALA A 11 -0.45 -4.59 -11.90
N ALA A 12 -0.04 -3.76 -12.87
CA ALA A 12 0.99 -4.14 -13.83
C ALA A 12 2.37 -4.35 -13.18
N THR A 13 2.64 -3.67 -12.06
CA THR A 13 3.89 -3.82 -11.30
C THR A 13 3.90 -5.05 -10.41
N ILE A 14 2.81 -5.33 -9.68
CA ILE A 14 2.83 -6.32 -8.58
C ILE A 14 2.09 -7.63 -8.89
N ALA A 15 1.23 -7.67 -9.90
CA ALA A 15 0.52 -8.91 -10.24
C ALA A 15 1.44 -9.83 -11.06
N HIS A 16 1.39 -11.13 -10.77
CA HIS A 16 2.11 -12.11 -11.57
C HIS A 16 1.57 -12.16 -13.01
N PRO A 17 2.42 -12.23 -14.05
CA PRO A 17 1.96 -12.38 -15.43
C PRO A 17 1.07 -13.63 -15.60
N GLY A 18 -0.08 -13.48 -16.25
CA GLY A 18 -1.03 -14.57 -16.47
C GLY A 18 -1.87 -14.98 -15.25
N SER A 19 -1.75 -14.27 -14.12
CA SER A 19 -2.57 -14.45 -12.92
C SER A 19 -3.81 -13.53 -12.93
N ASP A 20 -4.93 -14.05 -12.43
CA ASP A 20 -6.17 -13.27 -12.24
C ASP A 20 -6.07 -12.24 -11.08
N GLN A 21 -4.99 -12.29 -10.28
CA GLN A 21 -4.76 -11.36 -9.16
C GLN A 21 -4.74 -9.88 -9.59
N GLY A 22 -4.46 -9.58 -10.87
CA GLY A 22 -4.49 -8.21 -11.39
C GLY A 22 -5.88 -7.58 -11.33
N VAL A 23 -6.96 -8.36 -11.43
CA VAL A 23 -8.34 -7.84 -11.44
C VAL A 23 -8.72 -7.14 -10.14
N PRO A 24 -8.63 -7.78 -8.95
CA PRO A 24 -8.99 -7.10 -7.70
C PRO A 24 -8.13 -5.87 -7.39
N ILE A 25 -6.87 -5.84 -7.83
CA ILE A 25 -5.97 -4.68 -7.64
C ILE A 25 -6.45 -3.48 -8.48
N ARG A 26 -6.97 -3.73 -9.69
CA ARG A 26 -7.47 -2.69 -10.61
C ARG A 26 -8.83 -2.14 -10.22
N GLU A 27 -9.70 -2.98 -9.67
CA GLU A 27 -11.11 -2.63 -9.43
C GLU A 27 -11.41 -2.24 -7.99
N THR A 28 -10.48 -2.42 -7.05
CA THR A 28 -10.66 -2.00 -5.65
C THR A 28 -10.14 -0.57 -5.44
N PRO A 29 -10.99 0.39 -5.03
CA PRO A 29 -10.51 1.71 -4.65
C PRO A 29 -9.75 1.61 -3.33
N ARG A 30 -8.43 1.86 -3.38
CA ARG A 30 -7.54 1.70 -2.22
C ARG A 30 -7.40 2.98 -1.40
N HIS A 31 -7.51 4.13 -2.06
CA HIS A 31 -7.41 5.46 -1.44
C HIS A 31 -8.39 5.70 -0.28
N PRO A 32 -9.66 5.23 -0.27
CA PRO A 32 -10.57 5.45 0.86
C PRO A 32 -10.14 4.73 2.15
N LEU A 33 -9.23 3.76 2.07
CA LEU A 33 -8.69 3.06 3.23
C LEU A 33 -7.55 3.83 3.92
N VAL A 34 -7.07 4.92 3.29
CA VAL A 34 -5.92 5.70 3.73
C VAL A 34 -6.09 7.17 3.36
N GLU A 35 -7.08 7.83 3.95
CA GLU A 35 -7.31 9.27 3.76
C GLU A 35 -6.15 10.10 4.31
N ARG A 36 -5.56 9.67 5.43
CA ARG A 36 -4.40 10.33 6.06
C ARG A 36 -3.29 9.34 6.35
N TRP A 37 -2.06 9.80 6.20
CA TRP A 37 -0.86 9.05 6.56
C TRP A 37 0.24 9.98 7.05
N PHE A 38 1.24 9.42 7.71
CA PHE A 38 2.41 10.13 8.19
C PHE A 38 3.58 9.99 7.22
N THR A 39 4.32 11.08 7.06
CA THR A 39 5.63 11.10 6.43
C THR A 39 6.69 11.55 7.44
N PRO A 40 7.93 11.04 7.37
CA PRO A 40 9.01 11.54 8.21
C PRO A 40 9.32 13.00 7.87
N GLY A 41 9.59 13.80 8.90
CA GLY A 41 10.04 15.19 8.82
C GLY A 41 11.11 15.48 9.87
N GLU A 42 11.65 16.70 9.87
CA GLU A 42 12.80 17.09 10.70
C GLU A 42 12.56 16.91 12.22
N HIS A 43 11.34 17.15 12.67
CA HIS A 43 10.97 17.12 14.10
C HIS A 43 10.07 15.94 14.47
N GLY A 44 9.97 14.93 13.60
CA GLY A 44 9.10 13.77 13.79
C GLY A 44 8.21 13.53 12.58
N TRP A 45 7.05 12.93 12.82
CA TRP A 45 6.12 12.52 11.77
C TRP A 45 5.08 13.59 11.50
N THR A 46 4.88 13.92 10.23
CA THR A 46 3.88 14.90 9.79
C THR A 46 2.73 14.19 9.10
N ALA A 47 1.50 14.46 9.51
CA ALA A 47 0.32 13.93 8.86
C ALA A 47 0.06 14.66 7.53
N ILE A 48 -0.15 13.89 6.47
CA ILE A 48 -0.60 14.34 5.16
C ILE A 48 -2.11 14.09 5.07
N ASP A 49 -2.83 15.11 4.61
CA ASP A 49 -4.27 15.04 4.33
C ASP A 49 -4.47 14.74 2.84
N GLY A 50 -4.72 13.47 2.49
CA GLY A 50 -4.88 13.03 1.11
C GLY A 50 -6.00 13.76 0.37
N PRO A 51 -7.22 13.87 0.92
CA PRO A 51 -8.32 14.59 0.28
C PRO A 51 -8.01 16.05 -0.08
N ALA A 52 -7.03 16.69 0.58
CA ALA A 52 -6.60 18.05 0.25
C ALA A 52 -5.75 18.14 -1.04
N ASP A 53 -5.16 17.03 -1.49
CA ASP A 53 -4.42 16.91 -2.75
C ASP A 53 -4.65 15.52 -3.36
N GLU A 54 -5.63 15.43 -4.26
CA GLU A 54 -6.01 14.18 -4.92
C GLU A 54 -4.86 13.52 -5.68
N GLN A 55 -3.95 14.30 -6.28
CA GLN A 55 -2.85 13.76 -7.06
C GLN A 55 -1.83 13.07 -6.15
N THR A 56 -1.47 13.73 -5.05
CA THR A 56 -0.58 13.17 -4.02
C THR A 56 -1.24 11.95 -3.37
N TRP A 57 -2.54 12.02 -3.10
CA TRP A 57 -3.29 10.93 -2.50
C TRP A 57 -3.36 9.69 -3.40
N ALA A 58 -3.66 9.87 -4.69
CA ALA A 58 -3.64 8.78 -5.68
C ALA A 58 -2.24 8.16 -5.78
N THR A 59 -1.22 9.01 -5.90
CA THR A 59 0.16 8.55 -6.03
C THR A 59 0.59 7.71 -4.83
N ALA A 60 0.28 8.18 -3.61
CA ALA A 60 0.62 7.47 -2.38
C ALA A 60 -0.18 6.15 -2.24
N ALA A 61 -1.51 6.21 -2.36
CA ALA A 61 -2.40 5.07 -2.09
C ALA A 61 -2.19 3.88 -3.05
N TYR A 62 -1.74 4.17 -4.27
CA TYR A 62 -1.49 3.17 -5.33
C TYR A 62 0.01 2.96 -5.62
N SER A 63 0.89 3.38 -4.72
CA SER A 63 2.30 3.00 -4.77
C SER A 63 2.53 1.67 -4.06
N ASP A 64 3.54 0.91 -4.51
CA ASP A 64 4.00 -0.28 -3.78
C ASP A 64 4.90 0.13 -2.60
N THR A 65 4.32 0.88 -1.65
CA THR A 65 4.98 1.28 -0.41
C THR A 65 4.03 1.14 0.77
N THR A 66 4.59 1.10 1.98
CA THR A 66 3.80 1.16 3.21
C THR A 66 3.52 2.60 3.57
N LEU A 67 2.23 2.92 3.74
CA LEU A 67 1.79 4.21 4.30
C LEU A 67 1.63 4.06 5.81
N VAL A 68 2.28 4.95 6.56
CA VAL A 68 2.27 4.91 8.01
C VAL A 68 1.00 5.61 8.52
N THR A 69 0.04 4.87 9.06
CA THR A 69 -1.21 5.46 9.58
C THR A 69 -1.19 5.66 11.09
N ARG A 70 -0.16 5.18 11.80
CA ARG A 70 -0.07 5.31 13.26
C ARG A 70 1.36 5.46 13.76
N ILE A 71 1.55 6.40 14.68
CA ILE A 71 2.79 6.63 15.44
C ILE A 71 2.46 6.55 16.92
N GLY A 72 3.02 5.55 17.62
CA GLY A 72 2.66 5.27 19.01
C GLY A 72 1.12 5.17 19.18
N PRO A 73 0.49 5.99 20.04
CA PRO A 73 -0.96 5.99 20.23
C PRO A 73 -1.73 6.83 19.20
N VAL A 74 -1.06 7.60 18.33
CA VAL A 74 -1.71 8.59 17.44
C VAL A 74 -1.98 7.98 16.06
N HIS A 75 -3.25 7.88 15.69
CA HIS A 75 -3.67 7.55 14.31
C HIS A 75 -3.70 8.82 13.46
N ALA A 76 -3.35 8.71 12.17
CA ALA A 76 -3.26 9.83 11.23
C ALA A 76 -4.58 10.60 11.10
N ASP A 77 -5.72 9.89 11.16
CA ASP A 77 -7.06 10.50 11.10
C ASP A 77 -7.36 11.43 12.29
N HIS A 78 -6.66 11.23 13.41
CA HIS A 78 -6.81 12.02 14.63
C HIS A 78 -5.62 12.97 14.87
N ALA A 79 -4.64 12.98 13.96
CA ALA A 79 -3.49 13.87 14.07
C ALA A 79 -3.90 15.30 13.73
N ASN A 80 -3.30 16.26 14.42
CA ASN A 80 -3.47 17.66 14.06
C ASN A 80 -2.53 18.00 12.90
N ILE A 81 -3.09 18.39 11.75
CA ILE A 81 -2.31 18.72 10.55
C ILE A 81 -1.32 19.85 10.86
N GLY A 82 -0.07 19.68 10.41
CA GLY A 82 1.02 20.64 10.66
C GLY A 82 1.63 20.57 12.07
N LYS A 83 1.19 19.65 12.94
CA LYS A 83 1.86 19.37 14.22
C LYS A 83 2.62 18.04 14.14
N PRO A 84 3.95 18.05 14.34
CA PRO A 84 4.75 16.82 14.35
C PRO A 84 4.34 15.89 15.49
N VAL A 85 4.32 14.59 15.21
CA VAL A 85 4.13 13.51 16.19
C VAL A 85 5.45 12.78 16.38
N THR A 86 5.83 12.51 17.62
CA THR A 86 7.06 11.76 17.95
C THR A 86 6.75 10.32 18.32
N GLY A 87 7.71 9.42 18.13
CA GLY A 87 7.59 8.00 18.42
C GLY A 87 7.90 7.11 17.21
N HIS A 88 7.54 5.83 17.33
CA HIS A 88 7.77 4.83 16.30
C HIS A 88 6.47 4.48 15.56
N PRO A 89 6.54 4.21 14.25
CA PRO A 89 5.46 3.53 13.53
C PRO A 89 5.10 2.22 14.19
N THR A 90 3.81 1.91 14.25
CA THR A 90 3.37 0.58 14.71
C THR A 90 3.66 -0.46 13.64
N SER A 91 4.18 -1.62 14.04
CA SER A 91 4.56 -2.72 13.16
C SER A 91 3.35 -3.40 12.50
N SER A 92 2.85 -2.82 11.42
CA SER A 92 1.94 -3.46 10.47
C SER A 92 2.22 -2.89 9.10
N SER A 93 2.68 -3.73 8.17
CA SER A 93 3.04 -3.31 6.81
C SER A 93 1.85 -3.54 5.88
N THR A 94 1.39 -2.50 5.21
CA THR A 94 0.32 -2.59 4.20
C THR A 94 0.88 -2.63 2.78
N LEU A 95 2.16 -2.95 2.62
CA LEU A 95 2.86 -3.03 1.33
C LEU A 95 2.07 -3.93 0.35
N PRO A 96 1.56 -3.39 -0.77
CA PRO A 96 0.74 -4.16 -1.71
C PRO A 96 1.37 -5.48 -2.17
N SER A 97 2.64 -5.46 -2.60
CA SER A 97 3.34 -6.65 -3.09
C SER A 97 3.52 -7.74 -2.03
N LEU A 98 3.63 -7.36 -0.75
CA LEU A 98 3.73 -8.32 0.36
C LEU A 98 2.46 -9.18 0.48
N VAL A 99 1.28 -8.57 0.29
CA VAL A 99 -0.01 -9.28 0.33
C VAL A 99 -0.17 -10.20 -0.88
N VAL A 100 0.23 -9.75 -2.07
CA VAL A 100 0.10 -10.53 -3.31
C VAL A 100 1.05 -11.72 -3.33
N THR A 101 2.31 -11.53 -2.89
CA THR A 101 3.33 -12.60 -2.93
C THR A 101 3.09 -13.66 -1.87
N GLY A 102 2.54 -13.29 -0.70
CA GLY A 102 2.20 -14.25 0.35
C GLY A 102 1.01 -15.17 0.04
N THR A 103 0.26 -14.90 -1.04
CA THR A 103 -0.94 -15.66 -1.44
C THR A 103 -0.72 -16.53 -2.69
N ALA A 104 0.49 -16.56 -3.26
CA ALA A 104 0.79 -17.48 -4.34
C ALA A 104 0.72 -18.93 -3.83
N PRO A 105 -0.04 -19.84 -4.49
CA PRO A 105 0.05 -21.25 -4.17
C PRO A 105 1.49 -21.73 -4.38
N PRO A 106 1.98 -22.73 -3.62
CA PRO A 106 3.28 -23.32 -3.92
C PRO A 106 3.30 -23.78 -5.38
N SER A 107 4.35 -23.40 -6.12
CA SER A 107 4.56 -23.92 -7.47
C SER A 107 4.41 -25.45 -7.44
N PRO A 108 3.67 -26.07 -8.38
CA PRO A 108 3.69 -27.52 -8.49
C PRO A 108 5.15 -27.90 -8.74
N ALA A 109 5.75 -28.62 -7.80
CA ALA A 109 7.04 -29.25 -8.01
C ALA A 109 6.93 -30.02 -9.32
N GLY A 110 7.80 -29.71 -10.27
CA GLY A 110 7.90 -30.44 -11.52
C GLY A 110 8.26 -31.88 -11.18
N ASP A 111 7.25 -32.75 -11.18
CA ASP A 111 7.45 -34.19 -11.14
C ASP A 111 8.03 -34.59 -12.49
N SER A 112 9.35 -34.64 -12.55
CA SER A 112 10.10 -35.25 -13.64
C SER A 112 11.32 -35.92 -13.04
N ALA A 113 11.06 -36.97 -12.28
CA ALA A 113 11.99 -38.07 -12.10
C ALA A 113 11.40 -39.30 -12.81
N THR A 114 11.68 -39.39 -14.10
CA THR A 114 11.58 -40.64 -14.86
C THR A 114 12.55 -41.63 -14.21
N ILE A 115 11.99 -42.66 -13.59
CA ILE A 115 12.72 -43.88 -13.23
C ILE A 115 12.74 -44.73 -14.50
N TRP A 116 13.90 -44.82 -15.15
CA TRP A 116 14.60 -46.02 -15.63
C TRP A 116 15.95 -45.59 -16.20
#